data_AF-A0A936ZLD7-F1
#
_entry.id   AF-A0A936ZLD7-F1
#
_cell.length_a   1.000
_cell.length_b   1.000
_cell.length_c   1.000
_cell.angle_alpha   90.00
_cell.angle_beta   90.00
_cell.angle_gamma   90.00
#
_symmetry.space_group_name_H-M   'P 1'
#
loop_
_entity.id
_entity.type
_entity.pdbx_description
1 polymer ?
#
loop_
_entity_poly.entity_id
_entity_poly.type
_entity_poly.pdbx_seq_one_letter_code
_entity_poly.pdbx_strand_id
1 'polypeptide(L)'
;MKRQVSRLCEEIDGPVNVFHSRTIEGEWPHLWINTSWIVSTAVILAVGVDADGRREVLGHHRCLGGRTVLDRLPALARRPWPARGEDGD
;
A
#
# COMPACT_ATOMS: atom_id res chain seq x y z
N MET A 1 -9.80 -26.22 -14.02
CA MET A 1 -8.88 -25.13 -13.64
C MET A 1 -9.61 -23.81 -13.34
N LYS A 2 -10.29 -23.18 -14.31
CA LYS A 2 -10.88 -21.83 -14.14
C LYS A 2 -11.88 -21.68 -12.98
N ARG A 3 -12.74 -22.68 -12.74
CA ARG A 3 -13.71 -22.67 -11.62
C ARG A 3 -13.07 -22.81 -10.24
N GLN A 4 -11.95 -23.54 -10.13
CA GLN A 4 -11.26 -23.72 -8.86
C GLN A 4 -10.55 -22.44 -8.42
N VAL A 5 -9.93 -21.72 -9.36
CA VAL A 5 -9.29 -20.42 -9.09
C VAL A 5 -10.33 -19.36 -8.73
N SER A 6 -11.47 -19.29 -9.44
CA SER A 6 -12.56 -18.36 -9.10
C SER A 6 -13.07 -18.58 -7.68
N ARG A 7 -13.31 -19.84 -7.32
CA ARG A 7 -13.77 -20.20 -5.97
C ARG A 7 -12.76 -19.81 -4.90
N LEU A 8 -11.46 -20.04 -5.13
CA LEU A 8 -10.43 -19.63 -4.19
C LEU A 8 -10.34 -18.10 -4.04
N CYS A 9 -10.52 -17.34 -5.13
CA CYS A 9 -10.58 -15.88 -5.06
C CYS A 9 -11.77 -15.42 -4.22
N GLU A 10 -12.95 -15.99 -4.44
CA GLU A 10 -14.16 -15.70 -3.65
C GLU A 10 -13.98 -16.02 -2.16
N GLU A 11 -13.29 -17.13 -1.83
CA GLU A 11 -12.94 -17.49 -0.45
C GLU A 11 -11.98 -16.47 0.21
N ILE A 12 -11.08 -15.86 -0.57
CA ILE A 12 -10.12 -14.85 -0.09
C ILE A 12 -10.74 -13.44 0.03
N ASP A 13 -11.77 -13.13 -0.77
CA ASP A 13 -12.42 -11.81 -0.76
C ASP A 13 -12.98 -11.43 0.62
N GLY A 14 -13.54 -12.41 1.35
CA GLY A 14 -14.04 -12.21 2.72
C GLY A 14 -12.93 -11.73 3.69
N PRO A 15 -11.86 -12.50 3.89
CA PRO A 15 -10.70 -12.09 4.68
C PRO A 15 -10.08 -10.75 4.25
N VAL A 16 -9.98 -10.50 2.94
CA VAL A 16 -9.47 -9.22 2.42
C VAL A 16 -10.37 -8.05 2.82
N ASN A 17 -11.69 -8.23 2.78
CA ASN A 17 -12.63 -7.21 3.20
C ASN A 17 -12.56 -6.94 4.71
N VAL A 18 -12.41 -7.98 5.53
CA VAL A 18 -12.17 -7.84 6.98
C VAL A 18 -10.87 -7.06 7.24
N PHE A 19 -9.79 -7.40 6.54
CA PHE A 19 -8.53 -6.66 6.62
C PHE A 19 -8.73 -5.19 6.23
N HIS A 20 -9.46 -4.91 5.14
CA HIS A 20 -9.64 -3.55 4.63
C HIS A 20 -10.51 -2.66 5.54
N SER A 21 -11.45 -3.27 6.27
CA SER A 21 -12.38 -2.57 7.17
C SER A 21 -11.88 -2.46 8.61
N ARG A 22 -10.79 -3.15 8.97
CA ARG A 22 -10.24 -3.09 10.32
C ARG A 22 -9.74 -1.68 10.66
N THR A 23 -9.99 -1.24 11.88
CA THR A 23 -9.36 -0.02 12.40
C THR A 23 -7.85 -0.25 12.51
N ILE A 24 -7.06 0.75 12.12
CA ILE A 24 -5.61 0.71 12.31
C ILE A 24 -5.35 1.07 13.78
N GLU A 25 -4.93 0.09 14.56
CA GLU A 25 -4.57 0.24 15.97
C GLU A 25 -3.06 0.42 16.13
N GLY A 26 -2.65 1.06 17.23
CA GLY A 26 -1.24 1.27 17.57
C GLY A 26 -0.62 2.55 17.01
N GLU A 27 0.58 2.86 17.50
CA GLU A 27 1.41 3.95 16.98
C GLU A 27 2.33 3.42 15.86
N TRP A 28 2.39 4.17 14.77
CA TRP A 28 3.19 3.84 13.60
C TRP A 28 4.18 4.98 13.31
N PRO A 29 5.32 5.06 14.03
CA PRO A 29 6.27 6.17 13.90
C PRO A 29 6.82 6.37 12.48
N HIS A 30 6.82 5.31 11.68
CA HIS A 30 7.27 5.37 10.28
C HIS A 30 6.26 4.71 9.35
N LEU A 31 5.98 5.39 8.23
CA LEU A 31 5.07 4.93 7.18
C LEU A 31 5.74 5.02 5.81
N TRP A 32 5.56 3.98 4.99
CA TRP A 32 5.96 3.95 3.59
C TRP A 32 4.75 3.71 2.69
N ILE A 33 4.67 4.50 1.63
CA ILE A 33 3.69 4.31 0.56
C ILE A 33 4.43 3.82 -0.69
N ASN A 34 4.04 2.65 -1.18
CA ASN A 34 4.58 2.09 -2.43
C ASN A 34 3.48 2.07 -3.49
N THR A 35 3.88 2.24 -4.74
CA THR A 35 2.98 2.08 -5.90
C THR A 35 3.51 1.01 -6.82
N SER A 36 2.64 0.12 -7.28
CA SER A 36 2.98 -0.91 -8.27
C SER A 36 1.93 -0.93 -9.36
N TRP A 37 2.37 -1.19 -10.59
CA TRP A 37 1.51 -1.24 -11.76
C TRP A 37 1.48 -2.68 -12.28
N ILE A 38 0.29 -3.27 -12.36
CA ILE A 38 0.08 -4.60 -12.93
C ILE A 38 -0.76 -4.43 -14.18
N VAL A 39 -0.14 -4.62 -15.34
CA VAL A 39 -0.74 -4.38 -16.67
C VAL A 39 -1.29 -2.94 -16.75
N SER A 40 -2.61 -2.76 -16.58
CA SER A 40 -3.30 -1.47 -16.65
C SER A 40 -3.84 -0.96 -15.31
N THR A 41 -3.56 -1.68 -14.22
CA THR A 41 -4.06 -1.35 -12.88
C THR A 41 -2.92 -0.91 -11.97
N ALA A 42 -3.07 0.25 -11.34
CA ALA A 42 -2.18 0.65 -10.25
C ALA A 42 -2.70 0.17 -8.90
N VAL A 43 -1.79 -0.28 -8.04
CA VAL A 43 -2.04 -0.64 -6.65
C VAL A 43 -1.13 0.21 -5.77
N ILE A 44 -1.71 0.81 -4.74
CA ILE A 44 -1.01 1.56 -3.71
C ILE A 44 -1.00 0.70 -2.44
N LEU A 45 0.15 0.56 -1.81
CA LEU A 45 0.36 -0.19 -0.57
C LEU A 45 0.86 0.76 0.52
N ALA A 46 0.20 0.75 1.68
CA ALA A 46 0.63 1.46 2.88
C ALA A 46 1.26 0.47 3.86
N VAL A 47 2.50 0.71 4.25
CA VAL A 47 3.27 -0.14 5.18
C VAL A 47 3.72 0.71 6.36
N GLY A 48 3.35 0.30 7.57
CA GLY A 48 3.80 0.93 8.82
C GLY A 48 4.92 0.13 9.47
N VAL A 49 5.77 0.82 10.23
CA VAL A 49 6.63 0.20 11.24
C VAL A 49 6.19 0.67 12.60
N ASP A 50 5.94 -0.28 13.51
CA ASP A 50 5.57 0.01 14.89
C ASP A 50 6.80 0.41 15.73
N ALA A 51 6.56 0.74 17.00
CA ALA A 51 7.62 1.12 17.94
C ALA A 51 8.66 0.01 18.20
N ASP A 52 8.28 -1.26 18.00
CA ASP A 52 9.16 -2.43 18.15
C ASP A 52 9.96 -2.73 16.87
N GLY A 53 9.78 -1.93 15.82
CA GLY A 53 10.48 -2.07 14.54
C GLY A 53 9.86 -3.10 13.59
N ARG A 54 8.68 -3.64 13.90
CA ARG A 54 7.99 -4.63 13.07
C ARG A 54 7.22 -3.93 11.94
N ARG A 55 7.37 -4.47 10.73
CA ARG A 55 6.77 -3.96 9.50
C ARG A 55 5.44 -4.65 9.22
N GLU A 56 4.41 -3.86 8.98
CA GLU A 56 3.08 -4.37 8.64
C GLU A 56 2.43 -3.61 7.49
N VAL A 57 1.70 -4.35 6.64
CA VAL A 57 0.81 -3.72 5.65
C VAL A 57 -0.43 -3.21 6.39
N LEU A 58 -0.64 -1.91 6.37
CA LEU A 58 -1.78 -1.27 7.00
C LEU A 58 -2.99 -1.26 6.05
N GLY A 59 -2.75 -1.07 4.76
CA GLY A 59 -3.82 -1.02 3.77
C GLY A 59 -3.32 -1.08 2.33
N HIS A 60 -4.26 -1.29 1.42
CA HIS A 60 -4.00 -1.19 -0.01
C HIS A 60 -5.17 -0.50 -0.73
N HIS A 61 -4.87 0.16 -1.84
CA HIS A 61 -5.87 0.79 -2.69
C HIS A 61 -5.63 0.42 -4.14
N ARG A 62 -6.67 -0.09 -4.81
CA ARG A 62 -6.67 -0.31 -6.26
C ARG A 62 -7.15 0.96 -6.94
N CYS A 63 -6.34 1.51 -7.83
CA CYS A 63 -6.71 2.67 -8.62
C CYS A 63 -7.48 2.22 -9.85
N LEU A 64 -8.77 2.55 -9.93
CA LEU A 64 -9.60 2.33 -11.10
C LEU A 64 -9.65 3.62 -11.94
N GLY A 65 -9.30 3.53 -13.23
CA GLY A 65 -9.48 4.64 -14.18
C GLY A 65 -8.53 5.83 -13.99
N GLY A 66 -7.29 5.58 -13.55
CA GLY A 66 -6.22 6.60 -13.53
C GLY A 66 -6.30 7.66 -12.43
N ARG A 67 -7.29 7.60 -11.54
CA ARG A 67 -7.35 8.45 -10.33
C ARG A 67 -6.82 7.69 -9.13
N THR A 68 -5.85 8.28 -8.45
CA THR A 68 -5.17 7.72 -7.29
C THR A 68 -5.32 8.68 -6.10
N VAL A 69 -5.23 8.17 -4.87
CA VAL A 69 -5.16 9.05 -3.68
C VAL A 69 -3.91 9.95 -3.71
N LEU A 70 -2.86 9.53 -4.44
CA LEU A 70 -1.64 10.31 -4.62
C LEU A 70 -1.85 11.56 -5.47
N ASP A 71 -2.88 11.61 -6.30
CA ASP A 71 -3.22 12.84 -7.05
C ASP A 71 -3.69 13.97 -6.12
N ARG A 72 -3.99 13.65 -4.86
CA ARG A 72 -4.33 14.60 -3.80
C ARG A 72 -3.13 14.95 -2.91
N LEU A 73 -1.99 14.27 -3.06
CA LEU A 73 -0.78 14.63 -2.33
C LEU A 73 -0.10 15.84 -3.00
N PRO A 74 0.45 16.78 -2.22
CA PRO A 74 1.22 17.87 -2.78
C PRO A 74 2.38 17.32 -3.64
N ALA A 75 2.74 18.04 -4.70
CA ALA A 75 3.76 17.64 -5.67
C ALA A 75 5.13 17.25 -5.06
N LEU A 76 5.37 17.59 -3.79
CA LEU A 76 6.54 17.15 -3.02
C LEU A 76 6.69 15.61 -2.98
N ALA A 77 5.59 14.85 -2.94
CA ALA A 77 5.60 13.38 -2.94
C ALA A 77 6.08 12.77 -4.27
N ARG A 78 6.12 13.56 -5.34
CA ARG A 78 6.61 13.16 -6.68
C ARG A 78 8.07 13.52 -6.91
N ARG A 79 8.76 14.13 -5.93
CA ARG A 79 10.20 14.40 -6.07
C ARG A 79 10.95 13.05 -5.99
N PRO A 80 11.93 12.81 -6.88
CA PRO A 80 12.84 11.69 -6.71
C PRO A 80 13.46 11.77 -5.31
N TRP A 81 13.48 10.65 -4.60
CA TRP A 81 14.17 10.57 -3.31
C TRP A 81 15.65 10.94 -3.54
N PRO A 82 16.26 11.83 -2.73
CA PRO A 82 17.68 12.11 -2.86
C PRO A 82 18.45 10.80 -2.70
N ALA A 83 19.43 10.55 -3.57
CA ALA A 83 20.26 9.35 -3.49
C ALA A 83 20.87 9.26 -2.08
N ARG A 84 20.89 8.05 -1.51
CA ARG A 84 21.51 7.81 -0.19
C ARG A 84 23.02 8.07 -0.31
N GLY A 85 23.50 9.04 0.46
CA GLY A 85 24.85 9.63 0.38
C GLY A 85 24.74 10.93 -0.41
N GLU A 86 24.75 12.10 0.21
CA GLU A 86 25.87 12.69 0.94
C GLU A 86 25.32 13.67 1.99
N ASP A 87 25.40 13.33 3.28
CA ASP A 87 25.22 14.31 4.36
C ASP A 87 26.15 13.92 5.52
N GLY A 88 27.17 14.77 5.74
CA GLY A 88 28.13 14.81 6.86
C GLY A 88 29.50 14.24 6.49
N ASP A 89 30.66 14.93 6.59
CA ASP A 89 31.13 15.95 7.55
C ASP A 89 30.67 15.77 9.01
#